data_AF-X6DCK4-F1
#
_entry.id   AF-X6DCK4-F1
#
_cell.length_a   1.000
_cell.length_b   1.000
_cell.length_c   1.000
_cell.angle_alpha   90.00
_cell.angle_beta   90.00
_cell.angle_gamma   90.00
#
_symmetry.space_group_name_H-M   'P 1'
#
loop_
_entity.id
_entity.type
_entity.pdbx_description
1 polymer ?
#
loop_
_entity_poly.entity_id
_entity_poly.type
_entity_poly.pdbx_seq_one_letter_code
_entity_poly.pdbx_strand_id
1 'polypeptide(L)'
;MDDLTIDDIDVISNRIIKDIDSLSRDEANEAIRGAKHWPKLYEDLIAAAISDNEVADIDDFTKLQEENNALSADLNEFLTGRNEAADRLQEAIVGGRTDDALELLRDIVPGHQFLSPEAEKMLAGIRGQGALAL
;
A
#
# COMPACT_ATOMS: atom_id res chain seq x y z
N MET A 1 9.86 -14.83 -54.67
CA MET A 1 9.75 -14.13 -53.38
C MET A 1 10.38 -12.79 -53.69
N ASP A 2 9.57 -11.79 -54.01
CA ASP A 2 10.09 -10.47 -54.36
C ASP A 2 10.54 -9.80 -53.06
N ASP A 3 11.85 -9.61 -52.93
CA ASP A 3 12.41 -8.87 -51.81
C ASP A 3 12.05 -7.39 -51.98
N LEU A 4 11.28 -6.86 -51.02
CA LEU A 4 11.02 -5.43 -50.92
C LEU A 4 12.36 -4.72 -50.73
N THR A 5 12.63 -3.72 -51.58
CA THR A 5 13.84 -2.90 -51.44
C THR A 5 13.66 -1.93 -50.27
N ILE A 6 14.78 -1.40 -49.76
CA ILE A 6 14.76 -0.39 -48.68
C ILE A 6 13.88 0.82 -49.08
N ASP A 7 13.94 1.20 -50.36
CA ASP A 7 13.11 2.29 -50.91
C ASP A 7 11.61 1.96 -50.87
N ASP A 8 11.22 0.69 -51.10
CA ASP A 8 9.82 0.26 -51.00
C ASP A 8 9.30 0.32 -49.56
N ILE A 9 10.16 -0.02 -48.58
CA ILE A 9 9.82 0.05 -47.14
C ILE A 9 9.61 1.49 -46.70
N ASP A 10 10.45 2.43 -47.16
CA ASP A 10 10.32 3.85 -46.83
C ASP A 10 9.06 4.47 -47.45
N VAL A 11 8.72 4.09 -48.69
CA VAL A 11 7.48 4.53 -49.34
C VAL A 11 6.25 4.02 -48.59
N ILE A 12 6.26 2.76 -48.17
CA ILE A 12 5.15 2.15 -47.41
C ILE A 12 5.04 2.81 -46.02
N SER A 13 6.16 3.00 -45.33
CA SER A 13 6.20 3.64 -44.00
C SER A 13 5.65 5.07 -44.04
N ASN A 14 6.09 5.88 -45.01
CA ASN A 14 5.62 7.25 -45.18
C ASN A 14 4.12 7.32 -45.49
N ARG A 15 3.60 6.36 -46.25
CA ARG A 15 2.17 6.26 -46.53
C ARG A 15 1.37 5.91 -45.28
N ILE A 16 1.85 4.94 -44.49
CA ILE A 16 1.21 4.54 -43.22
C ILE A 16 1.18 5.72 -42.24
N ILE A 17 2.28 6.46 -42.11
CA ILE A 17 2.34 7.65 -41.23
C ILE A 17 1.31 8.70 -41.68
N LYS A 18 1.27 9.02 -42.97
CA LYS A 18 0.33 10.00 -43.51
C LYS A 18 -1.13 9.57 -43.33
N ASP A 19 -1.42 8.29 -43.51
CA ASP A 19 -2.77 7.75 -43.35
C ASP A 19 -3.17 7.76 -41.85
N ILE A 20 -2.24 7.46 -40.93
CA ILE A 20 -2.46 7.55 -39.47
C ILE A 20 -2.65 8.99 -39.00
N ASP A 21 -1.85 9.95 -39.50
CA ASP A 21 -1.95 11.37 -39.16
C ASP A 21 -3.28 11.99 -39.62
N SER A 22 -3.95 11.37 -40.58
CA SER A 22 -5.28 11.79 -41.06
C SER A 22 -6.42 11.32 -40.17
N LEU A 23 -6.16 10.41 -39.21
CA LEU A 23 -7.13 9.88 -38.27
C LEU A 23 -7.08 10.65 -36.95
N SER A 24 -8.22 10.71 -36.24
CA SER A 24 -8.18 11.11 -34.84
C SER A 24 -7.38 10.09 -34.03
N ARG A 25 -6.81 10.53 -32.90
CA ARG A 25 -5.97 9.67 -32.04
C ARG A 25 -6.70 8.39 -31.60
N ASP A 26 -8.00 8.48 -31.37
CA ASP A 26 -8.82 7.34 -30.96
C ASP A 26 -9.07 6.38 -32.12
N GLU A 27 -9.36 6.88 -33.32
CA GLU A 27 -9.54 6.07 -34.54
C GLU A 27 -8.22 5.40 -34.97
N ALA A 28 -7.09 6.10 -34.86
CA ALA A 28 -5.77 5.54 -35.12
C ALA A 28 -5.46 4.40 -34.14
N ASN A 29 -5.74 4.59 -32.85
CA ASN A 29 -5.54 3.55 -31.84
C ASN A 29 -6.42 2.32 -32.08
N GLU A 30 -7.68 2.52 -32.46
CA GLU A 30 -8.58 1.41 -32.82
C GLU A 30 -8.11 0.67 -34.07
N ALA A 31 -7.67 1.40 -35.11
CA ALA A 31 -7.15 0.80 -36.34
C ALA A 31 -5.88 -0.03 -36.08
N ILE A 32 -4.97 0.47 -35.26
CA ILE A 32 -3.75 -0.23 -34.87
C ILE A 32 -4.07 -1.48 -34.05
N ARG A 33 -5.00 -1.38 -33.08
CA ARG A 33 -5.44 -2.53 -32.26
C ARG A 33 -6.18 -3.60 -33.06
N GLY A 34 -6.88 -3.20 -34.11
CA GLY A 34 -7.57 -4.10 -35.04
C GLY A 34 -6.66 -4.80 -36.05
N ALA A 35 -5.39 -4.40 -36.16
CA ALA A 35 -4.46 -4.96 -37.12
C ALA A 35 -4.05 -6.39 -36.76
N LYS A 36 -3.87 -7.25 -37.78
CA LYS A 36 -3.44 -8.65 -37.63
C LYS A 36 -2.15 -8.83 -36.81
N HIS A 37 -1.26 -7.85 -36.87
CA HIS A 37 0.05 -7.88 -36.23
C HIS A 37 0.09 -7.17 -34.87
N TRP A 38 -1.06 -6.65 -34.39
CA TRP A 38 -1.16 -5.98 -33.10
C TRP A 38 -0.58 -6.78 -31.93
N PRO A 39 -0.80 -8.11 -31.80
CA PRO A 39 -0.22 -8.87 -30.69
C PRO A 39 1.31 -8.77 -30.63
N LYS A 40 1.98 -8.84 -31.79
CA LYS A 40 3.44 -8.75 -31.87
C LYS A 40 3.94 -7.33 -31.59
N LEU A 41 3.27 -6.32 -32.14
CA LEU A 41 3.57 -4.90 -31.86
C LEU A 41 3.40 -4.56 -30.38
N TYR A 42 2.36 -5.11 -29.75
CA TYR A 42 2.09 -4.94 -28.33
C TYR A 42 3.17 -5.58 -27.45
N GLU A 43 3.57 -6.81 -27.76
CA GLU A 43 4.68 -7.49 -27.07
C GLU A 43 6.00 -6.71 -27.21
N ASP A 44 6.33 -6.25 -28.42
CA ASP A 44 7.56 -5.50 -28.68
C ASP A 44 7.55 -4.13 -27.97
N LEU A 45 6.38 -3.48 -27.89
CA LEU A 45 6.20 -2.22 -27.15
C LEU A 45 6.32 -2.41 -25.64
N ILE A 46 5.79 -3.52 -25.09
CA ILE A 46 6.00 -3.89 -23.68
C ILE A 46 7.49 -4.15 -23.43
N ALA A 47 8.15 -4.93 -24.29
CA ALA A 47 9.57 -5.25 -24.13
C ALA A 47 10.45 -3.98 -24.17
N ALA A 48 10.14 -3.03 -25.05
CA ALA A 48 10.81 -1.73 -25.09
C ALA A 48 10.56 -0.92 -23.81
N ALA A 49 9.31 -0.85 -23.33
CA ALA A 49 8.97 -0.10 -22.12
C ALA A 49 9.58 -0.71 -20.84
N ILE A 50 9.71 -2.04 -20.78
CA ILE A 50 10.46 -2.73 -19.71
C ILE A 50 11.95 -2.40 -19.80
N SER A 51 12.54 -2.41 -21.01
CA SER A 51 13.94 -2.03 -21.23
C SER A 51 14.24 -0.59 -20.81
N ASP A 52 13.29 0.32 -21.02
CA ASP A 52 13.39 1.73 -20.62
C ASP A 52 12.97 1.96 -19.15
N ASN A 53 12.68 0.88 -18.41
CA ASN A 53 12.35 0.87 -16.99
C ASN A 53 11.10 1.71 -16.65
N GLU A 54 10.18 1.84 -17.62
CA GLU A 54 8.92 2.59 -17.50
C GLU A 54 7.75 1.72 -17.02
N VAL A 55 7.92 0.39 -16.98
CA VAL A 55 6.92 -0.58 -16.53
C VAL A 55 7.56 -1.57 -15.55
N ALA A 56 6.94 -1.75 -14.38
CA ALA A 56 7.35 -2.80 -13.43
C ALA A 56 7.01 -4.18 -14.01
N ASP A 57 7.94 -5.13 -13.91
CA ASP A 57 7.71 -6.51 -14.34
C ASP A 57 6.52 -7.12 -13.58
N ILE A 58 5.80 -8.07 -14.18
CA ILE A 58 4.70 -8.79 -13.52
C ILE A 58 5.17 -9.46 -12.22
N ASP A 59 6.43 -9.92 -12.19
CA ASP A 59 7.04 -10.48 -10.99
C ASP A 59 7.23 -9.42 -9.89
N ASP A 60 7.60 -8.19 -10.26
CA ASP A 60 7.69 -7.06 -9.33
C ASP A 60 6.30 -6.65 -8.82
N PHE A 61 5.28 -6.69 -9.68
CA PHE A 61 3.90 -6.43 -9.27
C PHE A 61 3.39 -7.49 -8.28
N THR A 62 3.69 -8.76 -8.52
CA THR A 62 3.32 -9.88 -7.64
C THR A 62 4.00 -9.72 -6.27
N LYS A 63 5.28 -9.39 -6.26
CA LYS A 63 6.03 -9.14 -5.03
C LYS A 63 5.50 -7.93 -4.26
N LEU A 64 5.18 -6.83 -4.94
CA LEU A 64 4.55 -5.67 -4.32
C LEU A 64 3.16 -5.99 -3.74
N GLN A 65 2.40 -6.87 -4.41
CA GLN A 65 1.11 -7.32 -3.91
C GLN A 65 1.26 -8.20 -2.65
N GLU A 66 2.25 -9.09 -2.62
CA GLU A 66 2.58 -9.90 -1.44
C GLU A 66 3.03 -9.03 -0.26
N GLU A 67 3.92 -8.07 -0.50
CA GLU A 67 4.39 -7.12 0.51
C GLU A 67 3.23 -6.25 1.05
N ASN A 68 2.30 -5.82 0.18
CA ASN A 68 1.13 -5.05 0.57
C ASN A 68 0.15 -5.89 1.42
N ASN A 69 -0.06 -7.15 1.04
CA ASN A 69 -0.89 -8.09 1.82
C ASN A 69 -0.29 -8.37 3.20
N ALA A 70 1.03 -8.55 3.29
CA ALA A 70 1.74 -8.74 4.55
C ALA A 70 1.62 -7.49 5.44
N LEU A 71 1.86 -6.30 4.88
CA LEU A 71 1.71 -5.04 5.62
C LEU A 71 0.27 -4.83 6.11
N SER A 72 -0.73 -5.21 5.29
CA SER A 72 -2.14 -5.13 5.66
C SER A 72 -2.50 -6.10 6.79
N ALA A 73 -1.89 -7.29 6.82
CA ALA A 73 -2.05 -8.25 7.91
C ALA A 73 -1.45 -7.72 9.22
N ASP A 74 -0.22 -7.20 9.17
CA ASP A 74 0.46 -6.60 10.33
C ASP A 74 -0.34 -5.40 10.88
N LEU A 75 -0.89 -4.56 9.99
CA LEU A 75 -1.75 -3.44 10.37
C LEU A 75 -3.04 -3.91 11.04
N ASN A 76 -3.67 -4.95 10.51
CA ASN A 76 -4.88 -5.52 11.10
C ASN A 76 -4.60 -6.16 12.47
N GLU A 77 -3.49 -6.86 12.64
CA GLU A 77 -3.09 -7.42 13.93
C GLU A 77 -2.84 -6.30 14.95
N PHE A 78 -2.12 -5.26 14.55
CA PHE A 78 -1.87 -4.09 15.39
C PHE A 78 -3.16 -3.36 15.78
N LEU A 79 -4.08 -3.16 14.84
CA LEU A 79 -5.38 -2.53 15.10
C LEU A 79 -6.26 -3.41 16.01
N THR A 80 -6.26 -4.72 15.80
CA THR A 80 -7.03 -5.67 16.63
C THR A 80 -6.49 -5.69 18.05
N GLY A 81 -5.16 -5.76 18.23
CA GLY A 81 -4.54 -5.69 19.55
C GLY A 81 -4.81 -4.36 20.26
N ARG A 82 -4.85 -3.24 19.52
CA ARG A 82 -5.24 -1.94 20.09
C ARG A 82 -6.72 -1.88 20.48
N ASN A 83 -7.61 -2.50 19.70
CA ASN A 83 -9.03 -2.57 20.04
C ASN A 83 -9.26 -3.41 21.30
N GLU A 84 -8.59 -4.56 21.42
CA GLU A 84 -8.68 -5.40 22.62
C GLU A 84 -8.16 -4.65 23.87
N ALA A 85 -7.06 -3.91 23.73
CA ALA A 85 -6.53 -3.08 24.81
C ALA A 85 -7.49 -1.93 25.19
N ALA A 86 -8.16 -1.34 24.20
CA ALA A 86 -9.17 -0.29 24.42
C ALA A 86 -10.42 -0.85 25.12
N ASP A 87 -10.90 -2.03 24.75
CA ASP A 87 -12.04 -2.69 25.39
C ASP A 87 -11.73 -3.02 26.85
N ARG A 88 -10.56 -3.60 27.13
CA ARG A 88 -10.10 -3.87 28.52
C ARG A 88 -9.98 -2.60 29.35
N LEU A 89 -9.50 -1.51 28.75
CA LEU A 89 -9.43 -0.20 29.41
C LEU A 89 -10.82 0.33 29.74
N GLN A 90 -11.77 0.24 28.81
CA GLN A 90 -13.16 0.64 29.04
C GLN A 90 -13.81 -0.18 30.16
N GLU A 91 -13.61 -1.50 30.17
CA GLU A 91 -14.09 -2.38 31.25
C GLU A 91 -13.50 -2.01 32.61
N ALA A 92 -12.21 -1.67 32.67
CA ALA A 92 -11.55 -1.23 33.91
C ALA A 92 -12.13 0.11 34.41
N ILE A 93 -12.37 1.06 33.51
CA ILE A 93 -12.98 2.36 33.84
C ILE A 93 -14.42 2.17 34.35
N VAL A 94 -15.25 1.42 33.61
CA VAL A 94 -16.65 1.17 33.99
C VAL A 94 -16.75 0.38 35.30
N GLY A 95 -15.81 -0.55 35.52
CA GLY A 95 -15.70 -1.33 36.76
C GLY A 95 -15.14 -0.55 37.96
N GLY A 96 -14.77 0.73 37.79
CA GLY A 96 -14.17 1.55 38.85
C GLY A 96 -12.74 1.12 39.25
N ARG A 97 -12.12 0.22 38.48
CA ARG A 97 -10.74 -0.26 38.70
C ARG A 97 -9.75 0.71 38.10
N THR A 98 -9.65 1.87 38.75
CA THR A 98 -8.87 3.02 38.25
C THR A 98 -7.36 2.71 38.20
N ASP A 99 -6.85 1.89 39.13
CA ASP A 99 -5.45 1.44 39.12
C ASP A 99 -5.12 0.56 37.90
N ASP A 100 -5.97 -0.43 37.60
CA ASP A 100 -5.82 -1.30 36.42
C ASP A 100 -5.89 -0.49 35.12
N ALA A 101 -6.82 0.47 35.05
CA ALA A 101 -6.97 1.35 33.90
C ALA A 101 -5.71 2.22 33.69
N LEU A 102 -5.10 2.72 34.76
CA LEU A 102 -3.87 3.50 34.71
C LEU A 102 -2.66 2.66 34.29
N GLU A 103 -2.58 1.40 34.71
CA GLU A 103 -1.54 0.47 34.28
C GLU A 103 -1.70 0.12 32.79
N LEU A 104 -2.91 -0.19 32.34
CA LEU A 104 -3.21 -0.40 30.92
C LEU A 104 -2.84 0.82 30.06
N LEU A 105 -3.14 2.04 30.53
CA LEU A 105 -2.76 3.27 29.83
C LEU A 105 -1.23 3.43 29.70
N ARG A 106 -0.48 3.10 30.75
CA ARG A 106 0.99 3.13 30.73
C ARG A 106 1.58 2.07 29.80
N ASP A 107 0.96 0.90 29.69
CA ASP A 107 1.41 -0.14 28.76
C ASP A 107 1.14 0.24 27.29
N ILE A 108 0.01 0.89 27.01
CA ILE A 108 -0.36 1.35 25.66
C ILE A 108 0.50 2.55 25.23
N VAL A 109 0.81 3.48 26.15
CA VAL A 109 1.59 4.68 25.86
C VAL A 109 2.65 4.92 26.94
N PRO A 110 3.77 4.16 26.93
CA PRO A 110 4.78 4.18 28.00
C PRO A 110 5.53 5.51 28.15
N GLY A 111 5.46 6.39 27.15
CA GLY A 111 6.07 7.72 27.17
C GLY A 111 5.15 8.86 27.65
N HIS A 112 3.87 8.60 27.91
CA HIS A 112 2.92 9.64 28.27
C HIS A 112 2.67 9.71 29.78
N GLN A 113 2.86 10.89 30.37
CA GLN A 113 2.55 11.12 31.78
C GLN A 113 1.06 11.45 31.95
N PHE A 114 0.27 10.42 32.30
CA PHE A 114 -1.20 10.53 32.45
C PHE A 114 -1.64 11.26 33.73
N LEU A 115 -0.76 11.34 34.73
CA LEU A 115 -1.04 11.92 36.04
C LEU A 115 -0.06 13.04 36.33
N SER A 116 -0.48 14.05 37.09
CA SER A 116 0.49 15.02 37.61
C SER A 116 1.44 14.33 38.61
N PRO A 117 2.68 14.83 38.78
CA PRO A 117 3.64 14.27 39.74
C PRO A 117 3.09 14.17 41.17
N GLU A 118 2.21 15.09 41.57
CA GLU A 118 1.52 15.08 42.86
C GLU A 118 0.49 13.95 42.96
N ALA A 119 -0.32 13.73 41.91
CA ALA A 119 -1.30 12.65 41.86
C ALA A 119 -0.61 11.27 41.85
N GLU A 120 0.55 11.17 41.21
CA GLU A 120 1.38 9.96 41.16
C GLU A 120 1.97 9.64 42.54
N LYS A 121 2.43 10.64 43.29
CA LYS A 121 2.85 10.50 44.70
C LYS A 121 1.71 10.10 45.62
N MET A 122 0.51 10.65 45.41
CA MET A 122 -0.68 10.28 46.18
C MET A 122 -1.08 8.83 45.94
N LEU A 123 -1.09 8.37 44.68
CA LEU A 123 -1.35 6.96 44.33
C LEU A 123 -0.30 6.01 44.90
N ALA A 124 0.99 6.37 44.83
CA ALA A 124 2.05 5.60 45.46
C ALA A 124 1.88 5.52 47.00
N GLY A 125 1.43 6.61 47.62
CA GLY A 125 1.10 6.66 49.05
C GLY A 125 -0.08 5.74 49.43
N ILE A 126 -1.11 5.67 48.60
CA ILE A 126 -2.27 4.78 48.79
C ILE A 126 -1.86 3.31 48.64
N ARG A 127 -1.06 2.97 47.62
CA ARG A 127 -0.51 1.61 47.43
C ARG A 127 0.38 1.17 48.59
N GLY A 128 1.13 2.10 49.19
CA GLY A 128 1.97 1.84 50.38
C GLY A 128 1.18 1.65 51.69
N GLN A 129 -0.01 2.24 51.82
CA GLN A 129 -0.85 2.11 53.02
C GLN A 129 -1.69 0.83 53.05
N GLY A 130 -2.03 0.26 51.88
CA GLY A 130 -2.75 -1.03 51.79
C GLY A 130 -1.92 -2.25 52.21
N ALA A 131 -0.59 -2.17 52.16
CA ALA A 131 0.30 -3.27 52.55
C ALA A 131 0.56 -3.36 54.07
N LEU A 132 0.15 -2.37 54.85
CA LEU A 132 0.32 -2.34 56.32
C LEU A 132 -0.99 -2.63 57.09
N ALA A 133 -2.06 -2.99 56.39
CA ALA A 133 -3.38 -3.25 56.98
C ALA A 133 -3.96 -4.64 56.63
N LEU A 134 -3.09 -5.64 56.41
CA LEU A 134 -3.42 -7.07 56.35
C LEU A 134 -2.54 -7.87 57.30
#